data_AF-A0A8H5BJ46-F1
#
_entry.id   AF-A0A8H5BJ46-F1
#
_cell.length_a   1.000
_cell.length_b   1.000
_cell.length_c   1.000
_cell.angle_alpha   90.00
_cell.angle_beta   90.00
_cell.angle_gamma   90.00
#
_symmetry.space_group_name_H-M   'P 1'
#
loop_
_entity.id
_entity.type
_entity.pdbx_description
1 polymer ?
#
loop_
_entity_poly.entity_id
_entity_poly.type
_entity_poly.pdbx_seq_one_letter_code
_entity_poly.pdbx_strand_id
1 'polypeptide(L)'
;MPPHEEGWGGNQDIALIQCRQVYYCSVQCERNDWSSHHEPCVKHANKVFGNLIKAFMVDPVLKSKLKLALVEECSYGSRDLVRDVTAFTRQTHIVAVFMGVEPTNTREAVSSWAFGNKWNYKGVESMLQVNRLSSHARDRYNGGTDVHIGTKNVWAAYRADADKRGHAANAVILTLFRDPAYNYDISVPMMIEPNTLKTVQDRTRGMSADDLEISIDSQMLDINNHIRVDIENQLRLRLPLRKGDKNLILSALNYDNLEDDPDRDSVKSFELSVVRVKILSGDFLPEIDGTEDIAARERLLDDTSFPSVRDKIAALFRLCMNVE
;
A
#
# COMPACT_ATOMS: atom_id res chain seq x y z
N MET A 1 -2.37 -36.63 -4.03
CA MET A 1 -3.55 -35.89 -3.53
C MET A 1 -3.83 -36.35 -2.11
N PRO A 2 -3.60 -35.50 -1.10
CA PRO A 2 -4.22 -35.63 0.21
C PRO A 2 -5.13 -34.41 0.50
N PRO A 3 -6.03 -34.48 1.49
CA PRO A 3 -7.47 -34.45 1.25
C PRO A 3 -8.12 -33.10 1.55
N HIS A 4 -9.33 -32.94 1.00
CA HIS A 4 -10.35 -32.02 1.50
C HIS A 4 -10.50 -32.16 3.02
N GLU A 5 -10.26 -31.07 3.76
CA GLU A 5 -10.86 -30.89 5.08
C GLU A 5 -12.15 -30.06 4.92
N GLU A 6 -13.25 -30.74 5.20
CA GLU A 6 -14.60 -30.21 5.31
C GLU A 6 -14.70 -29.37 6.59
N GLY A 7 -14.89 -28.07 6.43
CA GLY A 7 -15.05 -27.13 7.54
C GLY A 7 -15.35 -25.70 7.09
N TRP A 8 -16.08 -25.52 5.99
CA TRP A 8 -16.44 -24.19 5.46
C TRP A 8 -17.74 -23.67 6.08
N GLY A 9 -17.72 -23.48 7.41
CA GLY A 9 -18.85 -23.01 8.20
C GLY A 9 -18.48 -21.81 9.05
N GLY A 10 -18.37 -20.63 8.45
CA GLY A 10 -18.22 -19.35 9.14
C GLY A 10 -17.59 -18.28 8.25
N ASN A 11 -18.18 -17.09 8.21
CA ASN A 11 -17.77 -15.90 7.44
C ASN A 11 -16.32 -15.45 7.71
N GLN A 12 -15.33 -16.16 7.19
CA GLN A 12 -13.96 -15.69 7.13
C GLN A 12 -13.47 -15.85 5.70
N ASP A 13 -13.29 -14.72 5.02
CA ASP A 13 -12.49 -14.64 3.80
C ASP A 13 -11.08 -15.11 4.17
N ILE A 14 -10.80 -16.41 3.99
CA ILE A 14 -9.51 -17.00 4.33
C ILE A 14 -8.47 -16.39 3.41
N ALA A 15 -7.57 -15.59 3.97
CA ALA A 15 -6.43 -15.05 3.24
C ALA A 15 -5.46 -16.19 2.88
N LEU A 16 -5.09 -16.28 1.60
CA LEU A 16 -4.08 -17.24 1.14
C LEU A 16 -2.70 -16.58 1.15
N ILE A 17 -1.71 -17.28 1.70
CA ILE A 17 -0.35 -16.77 1.84
C ILE A 17 0.53 -17.38 0.76
N GLN A 18 1.26 -16.53 0.02
CA GLN A 18 2.24 -16.96 -0.97
C GLN A 18 3.64 -16.56 -0.49
N CYS A 19 4.53 -17.53 -0.29
CA CYS A 19 5.91 -17.27 0.08
C CYS A 19 6.75 -16.87 -1.14
N ARG A 20 7.55 -15.81 -1.02
CA ARG A 20 8.53 -15.38 -2.05
C ARG A 20 9.96 -15.79 -1.73
N GLN A 21 10.22 -16.41 -0.58
CA GLN A 21 11.59 -16.71 -0.13
C GLN A 21 12.27 -17.84 -0.91
N VAL A 22 11.50 -18.71 -1.57
CA VAL A 22 12.01 -19.87 -2.28
C VAL A 22 11.45 -19.85 -3.70
N TYR A 23 12.35 -19.78 -4.68
CA TYR A 23 12.00 -19.97 -6.07
C TYR A 23 12.15 -21.46 -6.41
N TYR A 24 11.04 -22.09 -6.77
CA TYR A 24 11.05 -23.49 -7.19
C TYR A 24 11.18 -23.58 -8.71
N CYS A 25 11.99 -24.51 -9.20
CA CYS A 25 12.12 -24.76 -10.63
C CYS A 25 10.87 -25.43 -11.24
N SER A 26 9.94 -25.93 -10.42
CA SER A 26 8.66 -26.49 -10.85
C SER A 26 7.62 -26.51 -9.72
N VAL A 27 6.34 -26.61 -10.07
CA VAL A 27 5.22 -26.83 -9.12
C VAL A 27 5.40 -28.12 -8.32
N GLN A 28 6.05 -29.14 -8.90
CA GLN A 28 6.31 -30.39 -8.20
C GLN A 28 7.36 -30.19 -7.09
N CYS A 29 8.40 -29.40 -7.34
CA CYS A 29 9.41 -29.05 -6.34
C CYS A 29 8.79 -28.23 -5.20
N GLU A 30 7.94 -27.27 -5.53
CA GLU A 30 7.17 -26.50 -4.53
C GLU A 30 6.35 -27.43 -3.65
N ARG A 31 5.54 -28.32 -4.23
CA ARG A 31 4.71 -29.27 -3.46
C ARG A 31 5.52 -30.19 -2.56
N ASN A 32 6.69 -30.63 -3.02
CA ASN A 32 7.56 -31.51 -2.25
C ASN A 32 8.14 -30.78 -1.02
N ASP A 33 8.59 -29.54 -1.18
CA ASP A 33 9.17 -28.75 -0.07
C ASP A 33 8.11 -28.05 0.79
N TRP A 34 6.88 -27.85 0.28
CA TRP A 34 5.85 -27.11 1.00
C TRP A 34 5.54 -27.72 2.37
N SER A 35 5.55 -29.04 2.49
CA SER A 35 5.30 -29.71 3.78
C SER A 35 6.31 -29.34 4.87
N SER A 36 7.58 -29.11 4.51
CA SER A 36 8.65 -28.67 5.42
C SER A 36 8.74 -27.16 5.55
N HIS A 37 8.47 -26.43 4.48
CA HIS A 37 8.65 -24.97 4.40
C HIS A 37 7.44 -24.18 4.94
N HIS A 38 6.22 -24.71 4.76
CA HIS A 38 4.98 -24.01 5.08
C HIS A 38 4.89 -23.60 6.54
N GLU A 39 5.14 -24.52 7.47
CA GLU A 39 4.94 -24.26 8.89
C GLU A 39 5.90 -23.17 9.44
N PRO A 40 7.22 -23.20 9.16
CA PRO A 40 8.13 -22.12 9.53
C PRO A 40 7.77 -20.78 8.86
N CYS A 41 7.45 -20.81 7.56
CA CYS A 41 7.10 -19.62 6.81
C CYS A 41 5.84 -18.97 7.38
N VAL A 42 4.76 -19.74 7.52
CA VAL A 42 3.46 -19.25 7.99
C VAL A 42 3.51 -18.79 9.44
N LYS A 43 4.24 -19.49 10.33
CA LYS A 43 4.33 -19.11 11.74
C LYS A 43 5.05 -17.79 11.96
N HIS A 44 6.10 -17.49 11.19
CA HIS A 44 6.86 -16.24 11.33
C HIS A 44 6.21 -15.05 10.61
N ALA A 45 5.69 -15.29 9.41
CA ALA A 45 5.06 -14.29 8.58
C ALA A 45 3.74 -13.79 9.17
N ASN A 46 2.83 -14.71 9.49
CA ASN A 46 1.41 -14.35 9.49
C ASN A 46 0.88 -13.67 10.73
N LYS A 47 1.59 -13.73 11.86
CA LYS A 47 0.98 -13.28 13.11
C LYS A 47 0.88 -11.76 13.17
N VAL A 48 1.92 -11.03 12.81
CA VAL A 48 1.87 -9.56 12.95
C VAL A 48 1.18 -8.93 11.75
N PHE A 49 1.75 -9.08 10.55
CA PHE A 49 1.21 -8.44 9.35
C PHE A 49 -0.18 -8.96 8.99
N GLY A 50 -0.41 -10.27 9.11
CA GLY A 50 -1.75 -10.84 8.88
C GLY A 50 -2.80 -10.32 9.85
N ASN A 51 -2.44 -10.02 11.11
CA ASN A 51 -3.36 -9.38 12.04
C ASN A 51 -3.63 -7.92 11.67
N LEU A 52 -2.62 -7.19 11.17
CA LEU A 52 -2.80 -5.83 10.67
C LEU A 52 -3.72 -5.79 9.45
N ILE A 53 -3.52 -6.68 8.47
CA ILE A 53 -4.43 -6.79 7.30
C ILE A 53 -5.84 -7.19 7.74
N LYS A 54 -5.99 -8.12 8.68
CA LYS A 54 -7.31 -8.46 9.24
C LYS A 54 -7.97 -7.26 9.88
N ALA A 55 -7.25 -6.51 10.71
CA ALA A 55 -7.78 -5.31 11.37
C ALA A 55 -8.16 -4.23 10.35
N PHE A 56 -7.32 -4.00 9.34
CA PHE A 56 -7.58 -3.08 8.22
C PHE A 56 -8.87 -3.46 7.48
N MET A 57 -9.06 -4.76 7.20
CA MET A 57 -10.20 -5.26 6.43
C MET A 57 -11.51 -5.36 7.22
N VAL A 58 -11.47 -5.24 8.56
CA VAL A 58 -12.65 -5.18 9.42
C VAL A 58 -13.28 -3.79 9.41
N ASP A 59 -12.48 -2.74 9.22
CA ASP A 59 -13.00 -1.37 9.18
C ASP A 59 -13.74 -1.10 7.84
N PRO A 60 -15.03 -0.72 7.88
CA PRO A 60 -15.82 -0.53 6.67
C PRO A 60 -15.39 0.71 5.86
N VAL A 61 -14.82 1.74 6.50
CA VAL A 61 -14.38 2.97 5.81
C VAL A 61 -13.12 2.68 5.01
N LEU A 62 -12.09 2.09 5.65
CA LEU A 62 -10.85 1.68 5.00
C LEU A 62 -11.12 0.69 3.87
N LYS A 63 -11.95 -0.33 4.12
CA LYS A 63 -12.31 -1.32 3.10
C LYS A 63 -13.04 -0.68 1.91
N SER A 64 -13.95 0.26 2.14
CA SER A 64 -14.70 0.91 1.06
C SER A 64 -13.81 1.82 0.22
N LYS A 65 -12.95 2.62 0.85
CA LYS A 65 -11.96 3.45 0.14
C LYS A 65 -10.97 2.60 -0.66
N LEU A 66 -10.49 1.50 -0.08
CA LEU A 66 -9.61 0.57 -0.79
C LEU A 66 -10.31 -0.02 -2.02
N LYS A 67 -11.58 -0.42 -1.92
CA LYS A 67 -12.36 -0.91 -3.09
C LYS A 67 -12.40 0.12 -4.23
N LEU A 68 -12.64 1.41 -3.92
CA LEU A 68 -12.65 2.46 -4.93
C LEU A 68 -11.28 2.58 -5.62
N ALA A 69 -10.21 2.65 -4.83
CA ALA A 69 -8.83 2.76 -5.34
C ALA A 69 -8.44 1.55 -6.20
N LEU A 70 -8.81 0.33 -5.81
CA LEU A 70 -8.54 -0.90 -6.57
C LEU A 70 -9.24 -0.90 -7.94
N VAL A 71 -10.48 -0.43 -8.00
CA VAL A 71 -11.24 -0.39 -9.26
C VAL A 71 -10.67 0.70 -10.19
N GLU A 72 -10.27 1.84 -9.64
CA GLU A 72 -9.58 2.89 -10.39
C GLU A 72 -8.24 2.40 -10.96
N GLU A 73 -7.43 1.72 -10.14
CA GLU A 73 -6.15 1.15 -10.57
C GLU A 73 -6.33 0.09 -11.67
N CYS A 74 -7.34 -0.79 -11.57
CA CYS A 74 -7.67 -1.72 -12.67
C CYS A 74 -8.17 -1.03 -13.95
N SER A 75 -8.81 0.14 -13.80
CA SER A 75 -9.33 0.93 -14.93
C SER A 75 -8.23 1.70 -15.65
N TYR A 76 -7.16 2.07 -14.94
CA TYR A 76 -6.01 2.81 -15.48
C TYR A 76 -5.36 2.10 -16.68
N GLY A 77 -5.10 0.79 -16.56
CA GLY A 77 -4.39 0.03 -17.59
C GLY A 77 -5.24 -0.45 -18.77
N SER A 78 -6.56 -0.54 -18.61
CA SER A 78 -7.44 -1.22 -19.58
C SER A 78 -8.50 -0.31 -20.21
N ARG A 79 -8.94 0.76 -19.53
CA ARG A 79 -10.18 1.51 -19.83
C ARG A 79 -11.42 0.60 -20.01
N ASP A 80 -11.35 -0.66 -19.60
CA ASP A 80 -12.39 -1.66 -19.85
C ASP A 80 -13.65 -1.35 -19.05
N LEU A 81 -13.51 -0.85 -17.81
CA LEU A 81 -14.66 -0.47 -16.97
C LEU A 81 -15.53 0.61 -17.62
N VAL A 82 -14.91 1.58 -18.32
CA VAL A 82 -15.63 2.65 -19.01
C VAL A 82 -16.42 2.10 -20.21
N ARG A 83 -15.93 1.03 -20.83
CA ARG A 83 -16.52 0.45 -22.05
C ARG A 83 -17.59 -0.59 -21.75
N ASP A 84 -17.32 -1.51 -20.83
CA ASP A 84 -18.18 -2.65 -20.53
C ASP A 84 -17.96 -3.17 -19.09
N VAL A 85 -18.89 -2.81 -18.20
CA VAL A 85 -18.92 -3.26 -16.80
C VAL A 85 -19.11 -4.77 -16.69
N THR A 86 -19.83 -5.40 -17.63
CA THR A 86 -20.04 -6.85 -17.62
C THR A 86 -18.75 -7.58 -17.93
N ALA A 87 -18.01 -7.11 -18.96
CA ALA A 87 -16.69 -7.64 -19.27
C ALA A 87 -15.73 -7.46 -18.08
N PHE A 88 -15.67 -6.25 -17.51
CA PHE A 88 -14.83 -5.96 -16.34
C PHE A 88 -15.13 -6.92 -15.18
N THR A 89 -16.41 -7.20 -14.91
CA THR A 89 -16.86 -8.07 -13.81
C THR A 89 -16.38 -9.52 -13.95
N ARG A 90 -16.15 -9.97 -15.20
CA ARG A 90 -15.75 -11.34 -15.54
C ARG A 90 -14.26 -11.51 -15.82
N GLN A 91 -13.52 -10.42 -15.97
CA GLN A 91 -12.09 -10.45 -16.16
C GLN A 91 -11.34 -10.71 -14.84
N THR A 92 -10.17 -11.32 -14.96
CA THR A 92 -9.25 -11.54 -13.84
C THR A 92 -8.52 -10.26 -13.50
N HIS A 93 -8.81 -9.72 -12.31
CA HIS A 93 -8.13 -8.54 -11.76
C HIS A 93 -7.26 -8.93 -10.58
N ILE A 94 -5.99 -8.56 -10.63
CA ILE A 94 -5.02 -8.80 -9.56
C ILE A 94 -4.29 -7.49 -9.32
N VAL A 95 -4.33 -7.02 -8.08
CA VAL A 95 -3.72 -5.76 -7.68
C VAL A 95 -2.86 -5.99 -6.45
N ALA A 96 -1.62 -5.52 -6.52
CA ALA A 96 -0.73 -5.46 -5.38
C ALA A 96 -0.98 -4.18 -4.57
N VAL A 97 -1.12 -4.32 -3.26
CA VAL A 97 -1.22 -3.22 -2.31
C VAL A 97 0.07 -3.21 -1.50
N PHE A 98 0.92 -2.23 -1.78
CA PHE A 98 2.18 -2.05 -1.07
C PHE A 98 1.89 -1.31 0.23
N MET A 99 2.04 -2.04 1.32
CA MET A 99 1.90 -1.55 2.67
C MET A 99 3.27 -1.15 3.20
N GLY A 100 3.31 -0.10 3.99
CA GLY A 100 4.47 0.27 4.78
C GLY A 100 4.08 0.64 6.19
N VAL A 101 5.06 1.14 6.94
CA VAL A 101 4.82 1.69 8.27
C VAL A 101 5.39 3.09 8.38
N GLU A 102 4.67 3.94 9.07
CA GLU A 102 5.05 5.32 9.37
C GLU A 102 5.14 5.49 10.90
N PRO A 103 6.12 6.23 11.44
CA PRO A 103 6.16 6.48 12.88
C PRO A 103 4.94 7.28 13.32
N THR A 104 4.34 6.94 14.47
CA THR A 104 3.15 7.64 14.97
C THR A 104 3.42 9.11 15.29
N ASN A 105 4.64 9.41 15.72
CA ASN A 105 5.15 10.77 15.86
C ASN A 105 6.14 11.07 14.72
N THR A 106 5.61 11.39 13.54
CA THR A 106 6.47 11.76 12.39
C THR A 106 7.34 12.97 12.67
N ARG A 107 6.86 13.94 13.44
CA ARG A 107 7.62 15.17 13.75
C ARG A 107 8.89 14.85 14.54
N GLU A 108 8.78 14.01 15.57
CA GLU A 108 9.94 13.56 16.34
C GLU A 108 10.91 12.73 15.51
N ALA A 109 10.40 11.84 14.65
CA ALA A 109 11.22 11.03 13.75
C ALA A 109 12.02 11.88 12.76
N VAL A 110 11.36 12.82 12.07
CA VAL A 110 11.99 13.70 11.08
C VAL A 110 12.96 14.69 11.74
N SER A 111 12.59 15.30 12.86
CA SER A 111 13.50 16.21 13.59
C SER A 111 14.75 15.47 14.09
N SER A 112 14.59 14.29 14.67
CA SER A 112 15.72 13.46 15.11
C SER A 112 16.69 13.18 13.96
N TRP A 113 16.16 12.89 12.77
CA TRP A 113 16.97 12.67 11.57
C TRP A 113 17.64 13.95 11.06
N ALA A 114 16.87 15.03 10.88
CA ALA A 114 17.34 16.27 10.27
C ALA A 114 18.54 16.85 11.04
N PHE A 115 18.44 16.89 12.37
CA PHE A 115 19.47 17.47 13.24
C PHE A 115 20.62 16.51 13.58
N GLY A 116 20.76 15.39 12.86
CA GLY A 116 21.90 14.46 13.01
C GLY A 116 21.93 13.72 14.34
N ASN A 117 20.84 13.78 15.12
CA ASN A 117 20.72 12.99 16.33
C ASN A 117 20.57 11.51 15.95
N LYS A 118 21.16 10.61 16.75
CA LYS A 118 20.91 9.17 16.59
C LYS A 118 19.44 8.91 16.91
N TRP A 119 18.57 8.91 15.89
CA TRP A 119 17.14 8.65 16.07
C TRP A 119 16.94 7.31 16.81
N ASN A 120 16.49 7.39 18.05
CA ASN A 120 16.25 6.23 18.88
C ASN A 120 14.85 5.69 18.59
N TYR A 121 14.76 4.79 17.60
CA TYR A 121 13.50 4.15 17.23
C TYR A 121 12.95 3.20 18.32
N LYS A 122 13.73 2.87 19.36
CA LYS A 122 13.26 1.95 20.40
C LYS A 122 12.14 2.60 21.21
N GLY A 123 10.99 1.96 21.24
CA GLY A 123 9.79 2.47 21.91
C GLY A 123 8.94 3.41 21.03
N VAL A 124 9.40 3.72 19.81
CA VAL A 124 8.58 4.44 18.83
C VAL A 124 7.53 3.47 18.29
N GLU A 125 6.28 3.85 18.40
CA GLU A 125 5.17 3.17 17.75
C GLU A 125 5.11 3.61 16.28
N SER A 126 4.68 2.70 15.42
CA SER A 126 4.45 2.95 14.00
C SER A 126 3.04 2.55 13.63
N MET A 127 2.52 3.09 12.54
CA MET A 127 1.20 2.82 12.01
C MET A 127 1.32 2.28 10.58
N LEU A 128 0.48 1.30 10.25
CA LEU A 128 0.36 0.78 8.90
C LEU A 128 -0.09 1.87 7.93
N GLN A 129 0.49 1.92 6.73
CA GLN A 129 0.11 2.83 5.66
C GLN A 129 -0.05 2.07 4.35
N VAL A 130 -0.92 2.55 3.46
CA VAL A 130 -1.00 2.13 2.07
C VAL A 130 -0.13 3.08 1.26
N ASN A 131 0.98 2.58 0.71
CA ASN A 131 1.96 3.43 0.04
C ASN A 131 1.77 3.46 -1.48
N ARG A 132 1.32 2.35 -2.08
CA ARG A 132 1.13 2.24 -3.54
C ARG A 132 0.17 1.11 -3.90
N LEU A 133 -0.53 1.29 -5.00
CA LEU A 133 -1.22 0.22 -5.72
C LEU A 133 -0.50 -0.10 -7.02
N SER A 134 -0.54 -1.36 -7.44
CA SER A 134 -0.03 -1.75 -8.76
C SER A 134 -0.89 -2.87 -9.34
N SER A 135 -1.62 -2.57 -10.41
CA SER A 135 -2.30 -3.59 -11.20
C SER A 135 -1.31 -4.30 -12.12
N HIS A 136 -1.52 -5.59 -12.32
CA HIS A 136 -0.75 -6.35 -13.30
C HIS A 136 -0.89 -5.78 -14.73
N ALA A 137 -2.03 -5.15 -15.05
CA ALA A 137 -2.22 -4.49 -16.34
C ALA A 137 -1.22 -3.34 -16.53
N ARG A 138 -0.98 -2.54 -15.48
CA ARG A 138 0.00 -1.45 -15.47
C ARG A 138 1.43 -1.98 -15.51
N ASP A 139 1.74 -3.02 -14.75
CA ASP A 139 3.09 -3.59 -14.66
C ASP A 139 3.56 -4.28 -15.95
N ARG A 140 2.66 -4.83 -16.78
CA ARG A 140 3.04 -5.40 -18.09
C ARG A 140 3.72 -4.38 -19.01
N TYR A 141 3.35 -3.11 -18.93
CA TYR A 141 4.00 -2.06 -19.72
C TYR A 141 5.43 -1.77 -19.24
N ASN A 142 5.74 -2.09 -17.98
CA ASN A 142 7.03 -1.82 -17.35
C ASN A 142 7.92 -3.07 -17.21
N GLY A 143 7.60 -4.17 -17.90
CA GLY A 143 8.36 -5.42 -17.80
C GLY A 143 8.21 -6.16 -16.47
N GLY A 144 7.13 -5.89 -15.73
CA GLY A 144 6.88 -6.47 -14.42
C GLY A 144 6.72 -7.99 -14.42
N THR A 145 7.07 -8.60 -13.28
CA THR A 145 7.03 -10.05 -13.04
C THR A 145 5.66 -10.64 -13.38
N ASP A 146 5.66 -11.70 -14.19
CA ASP A 146 4.47 -12.48 -14.51
C ASP A 146 3.67 -12.82 -13.24
N VAL A 147 2.38 -12.51 -13.25
CA VAL A 147 1.45 -13.06 -12.26
C VAL A 147 1.63 -14.57 -12.23
N HIS A 148 2.05 -15.09 -11.08
CA HIS A 148 2.26 -16.51 -10.88
C HIS A 148 0.98 -17.27 -11.28
N ILE A 149 1.12 -18.37 -12.03
CA ILE A 149 0.00 -19.17 -12.52
C ILE A 149 -0.93 -19.57 -11.36
N GLY A 150 -0.36 -19.82 -10.18
CA GLY A 150 -1.13 -20.10 -8.96
C GLY A 150 -2.14 -19.01 -8.60
N THR A 151 -1.82 -17.74 -8.81
CA THR A 151 -2.66 -16.59 -8.46
C THR A 151 -3.90 -16.50 -9.34
N LYS A 152 -3.81 -16.88 -10.63
CA LYS A 152 -4.98 -16.97 -11.51
C LYS A 152 -5.95 -18.08 -11.09
N ASN A 153 -5.42 -19.23 -10.67
CA ASN A 153 -6.24 -20.34 -10.18
C ASN A 153 -6.96 -19.97 -8.87
N VAL A 154 -6.28 -19.24 -7.98
CA VAL A 154 -6.86 -18.69 -6.76
C VAL A 154 -8.02 -17.76 -7.10
N TRP A 155 -7.82 -16.80 -8.01
CA TRP A 155 -8.88 -15.90 -8.44
C TRP A 155 -10.08 -16.66 -9.04
N ALA A 156 -9.82 -17.65 -9.91
CA ALA A 156 -10.87 -18.44 -10.55
C ALA A 156 -11.72 -19.23 -9.52
N ALA A 157 -11.08 -19.76 -8.48
CA ALA A 157 -11.77 -20.44 -7.38
C ALA A 157 -12.71 -19.48 -6.62
N TYR A 158 -12.23 -18.29 -6.26
CA TYR A 158 -13.07 -17.28 -5.60
C TYR A 158 -14.19 -16.76 -6.49
N ARG A 159 -13.94 -16.59 -7.79
CA ARG A 159 -14.97 -16.21 -8.76
C ARG A 159 -16.08 -17.25 -8.85
N ALA A 160 -15.72 -18.53 -8.93
CA ALA A 160 -16.68 -19.64 -8.95
C ALA A 160 -17.51 -19.72 -7.66
N ASP A 161 -16.88 -19.53 -6.49
CA ASP A 161 -17.59 -19.46 -5.21
C ASP A 161 -18.55 -18.27 -5.15
N ALA A 162 -18.13 -17.09 -5.58
CA ALA A 162 -18.98 -15.90 -5.64
C ALA A 162 -20.18 -16.11 -6.59
N ASP A 163 -19.99 -16.78 -7.74
CA ASP A 163 -21.08 -17.14 -8.65
C ASP A 163 -22.07 -18.11 -8.00
N LYS A 164 -21.58 -19.13 -7.30
CA LYS A 164 -22.41 -20.09 -6.55
C LYS A 164 -23.27 -19.40 -5.47
N ARG A 165 -22.77 -18.30 -4.89
CA ARG A 165 -23.49 -17.48 -3.89
C ARG A 165 -24.42 -16.44 -4.50
N GLY A 166 -24.57 -16.40 -5.83
CA GLY A 166 -25.44 -15.44 -6.52
C GLY A 166 -24.82 -14.05 -6.71
N HIS A 167 -23.51 -13.90 -6.52
CA HIS A 167 -22.77 -12.63 -6.69
C HIS A 167 -22.16 -12.49 -8.10
N ALA A 168 -22.87 -13.01 -9.10
CA ALA A 168 -22.48 -12.98 -10.52
C ALA A 168 -22.29 -11.55 -11.07
N ALA A 169 -22.96 -10.56 -10.50
CA ALA A 169 -22.85 -9.16 -10.91
C ALA A 169 -21.72 -8.39 -10.18
N ASN A 170 -21.12 -8.96 -9.14
CA ASN A 170 -20.03 -8.32 -8.41
C ASN A 170 -18.71 -8.63 -9.12
N ALA A 171 -17.78 -7.68 -9.26
CA ALA A 171 -16.43 -8.02 -9.71
C ALA A 171 -15.66 -8.70 -8.56
N VAL A 172 -14.66 -9.52 -8.89
CA VAL A 172 -13.72 -10.07 -7.91
C VAL A 172 -12.34 -9.56 -8.27
N ILE A 173 -11.73 -8.80 -7.36
CA ILE A 173 -10.35 -8.35 -7.45
C ILE A 173 -9.55 -9.17 -6.44
N LEU A 174 -8.51 -9.87 -6.89
CA LEU A 174 -7.59 -10.55 -5.99
C LEU A 174 -6.52 -9.57 -5.53
N THR A 175 -6.61 -9.16 -4.27
CA THR A 175 -5.75 -8.15 -3.67
C THR A 175 -4.56 -8.82 -3.00
N LEU A 176 -3.34 -8.44 -3.37
CA LEU A 176 -2.10 -8.97 -2.79
C LEU A 176 -1.49 -7.91 -1.88
N PHE A 177 -1.68 -8.03 -0.57
CA PHE A 177 -1.04 -7.15 0.40
C PHE A 177 0.43 -7.53 0.55
N ARG A 178 1.32 -6.57 0.30
CA ARG A 178 2.77 -6.72 0.32
C ARG A 178 3.35 -5.75 1.34
N ASP A 179 4.27 -6.21 2.17
CA ASP A 179 5.12 -5.33 2.97
C ASP A 179 6.57 -5.66 2.56
N PRO A 180 7.37 -4.67 2.13
CA PRO A 180 8.72 -4.92 1.63
C PRO A 180 9.66 -5.54 2.68
N ALA A 181 9.37 -5.35 3.98
CA ALA A 181 10.11 -6.02 5.05
C ALA A 181 9.81 -7.53 5.13
N TYR A 182 8.77 -7.99 4.44
CA TYR A 182 8.31 -9.37 4.42
C TYR A 182 8.35 -9.95 3.00
N ASN A 183 9.03 -11.08 2.85
CA ASN A 183 9.12 -11.79 1.57
C ASN A 183 7.88 -12.68 1.30
N TYR A 184 6.67 -12.21 1.56
CA TYR A 184 5.44 -12.93 1.26
C TYR A 184 4.27 -11.97 0.99
N ASP A 185 3.28 -12.45 0.25
CA ASP A 185 2.05 -11.73 -0.03
C ASP A 185 0.88 -12.35 0.74
N ILE A 186 0.01 -11.51 1.28
CA ILE A 186 -1.28 -11.93 1.81
C ILE A 186 -2.34 -11.67 0.74
N SER A 187 -2.91 -12.74 0.19
CA SER A 187 -3.93 -12.67 -0.85
C SER A 187 -5.32 -12.60 -0.22
N VAL A 188 -6.07 -11.54 -0.52
CA VAL A 188 -7.44 -11.34 -0.05
C VAL A 188 -8.35 -11.09 -1.25
N PRO A 189 -9.35 -11.94 -1.51
CA PRO A 189 -10.34 -11.65 -2.54
C PRO A 189 -11.24 -10.49 -2.09
N MET A 190 -11.42 -9.49 -2.95
CA MET A 190 -12.32 -8.38 -2.71
C MET A 190 -13.46 -8.42 -3.72
N MET A 191 -14.67 -8.67 -3.22
CA MET A 191 -15.89 -8.50 -4.00
C MET A 191 -16.20 -7.01 -4.12
N ILE A 192 -16.41 -6.55 -5.35
CA ILE A 192 -16.76 -5.18 -5.68
C ILE A 192 -18.21 -5.14 -6.14
N GLU A 193 -19.02 -4.37 -5.42
CA GLU A 193 -20.44 -4.24 -5.70
C GLU A 193 -20.70 -3.40 -6.97
N PRO A 194 -21.80 -3.65 -7.70
CA PRO A 194 -22.16 -2.88 -8.89
C PRO A 194 -22.23 -1.37 -8.65
N ASN A 195 -22.66 -0.95 -7.46
CA ASN A 195 -22.71 0.48 -7.12
C ASN A 195 -21.32 1.09 -7.05
N THR A 196 -20.32 0.38 -6.50
CA THR A 196 -18.93 0.84 -6.48
C THR A 196 -18.37 0.93 -7.90
N LEU A 197 -18.64 -0.07 -8.75
CA LEU A 197 -18.24 -0.03 -10.16
C LEU A 197 -18.85 1.16 -10.88
N LYS A 198 -20.15 1.44 -10.65
CA LYS A 198 -20.85 2.58 -11.22
C LYS A 198 -20.27 3.91 -10.73
N THR A 199 -20.02 4.06 -9.43
CA THR A 199 -19.39 5.27 -8.88
C THR A 199 -18.04 5.55 -9.54
N VAL A 200 -17.20 4.54 -9.71
CA VAL A 200 -15.90 4.70 -10.39
C VAL A 200 -16.10 4.99 -11.87
N GLN A 201 -17.01 4.29 -12.55
CA GLN A 201 -17.31 4.54 -13.96
C GLN A 201 -17.77 5.98 -14.21
N ASP A 202 -18.69 6.49 -13.38
CA ASP A 202 -19.22 7.85 -13.48
C ASP A 202 -18.12 8.90 -13.23
N ARG A 203 -17.27 8.67 -12.21
CA ARG A 203 -16.16 9.55 -11.87
C ARG A 203 -15.05 9.58 -12.93
N THR A 204 -14.69 8.41 -13.45
CA THR A 204 -13.56 8.25 -14.40
C THR A 204 -13.91 8.58 -15.85
N ARG A 205 -15.17 8.87 -16.12
CA ARG A 205 -15.64 9.18 -17.47
C ARG A 205 -15.02 10.49 -17.98
N GLY A 206 -14.12 10.37 -18.95
CA GLY A 206 -13.44 11.51 -19.55
C GLY A 206 -12.20 11.98 -18.80
N MET A 207 -11.80 11.31 -17.71
CA MET A 207 -10.53 11.57 -17.04
C MET A 207 -9.36 11.13 -17.93
N SER A 208 -8.27 11.88 -17.88
CA SER A 208 -6.99 11.44 -18.44
C SER A 208 -6.37 10.33 -17.57
N ALA A 209 -5.27 9.72 -18.03
CA ALA A 209 -4.52 8.78 -17.20
C ALA A 209 -3.96 9.49 -15.96
N ASP A 210 -3.38 10.69 -16.14
CA ASP A 210 -2.79 11.46 -15.05
C ASP A 210 -3.83 11.87 -13.99
N ASP A 211 -5.03 12.29 -14.41
CA ASP A 211 -6.12 12.60 -13.48
C ASP A 211 -6.53 11.37 -12.66
N LEU A 212 -6.52 10.19 -13.29
CA LEU A 212 -6.88 8.94 -12.62
C LEU A 212 -5.82 8.52 -11.60
N GLU A 213 -4.54 8.72 -11.92
CA GLU A 213 -3.44 8.51 -10.98
C GLU A 213 -3.57 9.43 -9.76
N ILE A 214 -3.86 10.71 -9.97
CA ILE A 214 -4.15 11.67 -8.88
C ILE A 214 -5.35 11.21 -8.05
N SER A 215 -6.41 10.66 -8.67
CA SER A 215 -7.57 10.12 -7.94
C SER A 215 -7.20 8.92 -7.07
N ILE A 216 -6.39 7.99 -7.58
CA ILE A 216 -5.90 6.83 -6.83
C ILE A 216 -5.06 7.28 -5.64
N ASP A 217 -4.14 8.22 -5.85
CA ASP A 217 -3.30 8.80 -4.79
C ASP A 217 -4.16 9.49 -3.73
N SER A 218 -5.21 10.21 -4.14
CA SER A 218 -6.17 10.82 -3.24
C SER A 218 -6.91 9.79 -2.37
N GLN A 219 -7.35 8.65 -2.94
CA GLN A 219 -7.95 7.57 -2.16
C GLN A 219 -6.98 6.95 -1.16
N MET A 220 -5.71 6.74 -1.54
CA MET A 220 -4.69 6.22 -0.63
C MET A 220 -4.38 7.21 0.49
N LEU A 221 -4.30 8.50 0.18
CA LEU A 221 -4.14 9.56 1.17
C LEU A 221 -5.30 9.58 2.17
N ASP A 222 -6.53 9.45 1.68
CA ASP A 222 -7.74 9.39 2.49
C ASP A 222 -7.79 8.17 3.43
N ILE A 223 -7.25 7.03 2.99
CA ILE A 223 -7.06 5.83 3.82
C ILE A 223 -6.05 6.12 4.92
N ASN A 224 -4.88 6.62 4.52
CA ASN A 224 -3.77 6.90 5.42
C ASN A 224 -4.12 7.96 6.47
N ASN A 225 -4.85 9.01 6.10
CA ASN A 225 -5.34 10.02 7.02
C ASN A 225 -6.34 9.43 8.02
N HIS A 226 -7.21 8.52 7.59
CA HIS A 226 -8.11 7.83 8.51
C HIS A 226 -7.35 6.99 9.56
N ILE A 227 -6.24 6.37 9.16
CA ILE A 227 -5.36 5.64 10.09
C ILE A 227 -4.64 6.60 11.03
N ARG A 228 -4.13 7.74 10.52
CA ARG A 228 -3.38 8.73 11.32
C ARG A 228 -4.22 9.39 12.41
N VAL A 229 -5.50 9.66 12.14
CA VAL A 229 -6.40 10.28 13.12
C VAL A 229 -6.85 9.32 14.22
N ASP A 230 -6.60 8.01 14.08
CA ASP A 230 -6.86 7.02 15.13
C ASP A 230 -5.78 7.09 16.22
N ILE A 231 -5.80 8.18 17.01
CA ILE A 231 -4.82 8.47 18.06
C ILE A 231 -4.85 7.40 19.16
N GLU A 232 -6.01 6.80 19.41
CA GLU A 232 -6.25 5.80 20.45
C GLU A 232 -5.98 4.36 20.02
N ASN A 233 -5.55 4.14 18.76
CA ASN A 233 -5.27 2.81 18.20
C ASN A 233 -6.49 1.86 18.23
N GLN A 234 -7.70 2.39 18.05
CA GLN A 234 -8.94 1.60 17.99
C GLN A 234 -8.95 0.66 16.77
N LEU A 235 -8.33 1.08 15.66
CA LEU A 235 -8.16 0.28 14.45
C LEU A 235 -7.14 -0.85 14.64
N ARG A 236 -6.31 -0.81 15.69
CA ARG A 236 -5.24 -1.79 15.96
C ARG A 236 -4.26 -1.94 14.79
N LEU A 237 -4.00 -0.84 14.09
CA LEU A 237 -3.10 -0.77 12.94
C LEU A 237 -1.70 -0.31 13.31
N ARG A 238 -1.39 -0.28 14.61
CA ARG A 238 -0.09 0.12 15.12
C ARG A 238 0.75 -1.05 15.58
N LEU A 239 2.06 -0.88 15.44
CA LEU A 239 3.08 -1.84 15.85
C LEU A 239 4.37 -1.12 16.27
N PRO A 240 5.19 -1.73 17.14
CA PRO A 240 6.52 -1.18 17.44
C PRO A 240 7.35 -1.05 16.16
N LEU A 241 7.99 0.11 15.98
CA LEU A 241 8.82 0.38 14.82
C LEU A 241 10.06 -0.54 14.83
N ARG A 242 10.32 -1.26 13.72
CA ARG A 242 11.45 -2.17 13.61
C ARG A 242 12.70 -1.42 13.13
N LYS A 243 13.86 -2.05 13.31
CA LYS A 243 15.13 -1.53 12.75
C LYS A 243 15.08 -1.42 11.22
N GLY A 244 14.48 -2.41 10.56
CA GLY A 244 14.29 -2.41 9.10
C GLY A 244 13.43 -1.24 8.65
N ASP A 245 12.31 -1.00 9.33
CA ASP A 245 11.43 0.15 9.05
C ASP A 245 12.17 1.47 9.20
N LYS A 246 12.92 1.65 10.30
CA LYS A 246 13.79 2.82 10.48
C LYS A 246 14.73 3.01 9.28
N ASN A 247 15.40 1.96 8.84
CA ASN A 247 16.34 2.07 7.73
C ASN A 247 15.62 2.47 6.44
N LEU A 248 14.46 1.88 6.16
CA LEU A 248 13.63 2.23 5.00
C LEU A 248 13.21 3.70 5.04
N ILE A 249 12.73 4.19 6.20
CA ILE A 249 12.38 5.60 6.42
C ILE A 249 13.59 6.50 6.18
N LEU A 250 14.75 6.14 6.73
CA LEU A 250 15.98 6.90 6.55
C LEU A 250 16.46 6.89 5.09
N SER A 251 16.35 5.77 4.39
CA SER A 251 16.68 5.68 2.96
C SER A 251 15.76 6.58 2.13
N ALA A 252 14.46 6.61 2.45
CA ALA A 252 13.50 7.49 1.78
C ALA A 252 13.75 8.97 2.03
N LEU A 253 14.30 9.33 3.19
CA LEU A 253 14.70 10.70 3.48
C LEU A 253 16.02 11.10 2.79
N ASN A 254 16.82 10.14 2.33
CA ASN A 254 18.12 10.36 1.67
C ASN A 254 18.06 10.08 0.14
N TYR A 255 16.88 10.19 -0.48
CA TYR A 255 16.57 9.63 -1.80
C TYR A 255 17.48 10.09 -2.97
N ASP A 256 18.26 11.15 -2.81
CA ASP A 256 19.06 11.78 -3.87
C ASP A 256 20.12 10.87 -4.55
N ASN A 257 20.34 9.62 -4.12
CA ASN A 257 21.44 8.76 -4.61
C ASN A 257 21.11 7.26 -4.87
N LEU A 258 19.86 6.87 -5.13
CA LEU A 258 19.47 5.44 -5.17
C LEU A 258 19.14 4.89 -6.58
N GLU A 259 19.89 5.28 -7.62
CA GLU A 259 19.66 4.73 -8.98
C GLU A 259 19.77 3.19 -9.04
N ASP A 260 20.54 2.57 -8.14
CA ASP A 260 20.83 1.13 -8.09
C ASP A 260 20.25 0.38 -6.86
N ASP A 261 19.38 1.00 -6.04
CA ASP A 261 18.87 0.32 -4.83
C ASP A 261 17.75 -0.69 -5.18
N PRO A 262 17.87 -1.98 -4.80
CA PRO A 262 16.80 -2.96 -4.99
C PRO A 262 15.49 -2.59 -4.27
N ASP A 263 15.55 -1.74 -3.24
CA ASP A 263 14.38 -1.25 -2.50
C ASP A 263 13.82 0.07 -3.08
N ARG A 264 14.34 0.57 -4.21
CA ARG A 264 13.96 1.85 -4.82
C ARG A 264 12.44 2.07 -4.92
N ASP A 265 11.68 1.05 -5.27
CA ASP A 265 10.21 1.15 -5.37
C ASP A 265 9.55 1.36 -4.01
N SER A 266 10.02 0.68 -2.97
CA SER A 266 9.57 0.85 -1.58
C SER A 266 9.91 2.24 -1.06
N VAL A 267 11.11 2.71 -1.40
CA VAL A 267 11.64 4.01 -1.00
C VAL A 267 10.87 5.16 -1.68
N LYS A 268 10.67 5.12 -3.01
CA LYS A 268 9.82 6.08 -3.74
C LYS A 268 8.41 6.17 -3.18
N SER A 269 7.85 5.01 -2.87
CA SER A 269 6.48 4.89 -2.36
C SER A 269 6.32 5.50 -0.97
N PHE A 270 7.37 5.49 -0.14
CA PHE A 270 7.40 6.18 1.15
C PHE A 270 7.70 7.69 1.00
N GLU A 271 8.59 8.07 0.09
CA GLU A 271 8.94 9.47 -0.17
C GLU A 271 7.71 10.28 -0.62
N LEU A 272 6.92 9.76 -1.57
CA LEU A 272 5.70 10.42 -2.03
C LEU A 272 4.65 10.58 -0.91
N SER A 273 4.53 9.60 -0.02
CA SER A 273 3.51 9.58 1.03
C SER A 273 3.87 10.39 2.28
N VAL A 274 5.16 10.54 2.60
CA VAL A 274 5.62 11.23 3.82
C VAL A 274 6.23 12.59 3.54
N VAL A 275 7.05 12.75 2.50
CA VAL A 275 7.75 14.02 2.23
C VAL A 275 6.83 14.96 1.48
N ARG A 276 6.20 14.51 0.40
CA ARG A 276 5.39 15.38 -0.46
C ARG A 276 4.09 15.81 0.21
N VAL A 277 3.34 14.85 0.76
CA VAL A 277 2.04 15.15 1.40
C VAL A 277 2.20 16.00 2.64
N LYS A 278 3.15 15.71 3.53
CA LYS A 278 3.23 16.40 4.83
C LYS A 278 3.98 17.72 4.81
N ILE A 279 4.87 17.94 3.84
CA ILE A 279 5.43 19.27 3.59
C ILE A 279 4.35 20.18 2.99
N LEU A 280 3.53 19.66 2.07
CA LEU A 280 2.46 20.44 1.44
C LEU A 280 1.24 20.65 2.36
N SER A 281 0.90 19.69 3.24
CA SER A 281 -0.21 19.82 4.19
C SER A 281 0.09 20.76 5.36
N GLY A 282 1.38 21.09 5.58
CA GLY A 282 1.80 21.92 6.71
C GLY A 282 1.88 21.17 8.05
N ASP A 283 1.60 19.86 8.09
CA ASP A 283 1.56 19.07 9.34
C ASP A 283 2.90 19.01 10.10
N PHE A 284 4.02 19.31 9.44
CA PHE A 284 5.35 19.34 10.06
C PHE A 284 5.69 20.68 10.72
N LEU A 285 4.93 21.73 10.44
CA LEU A 285 5.29 23.10 10.76
C LEU A 285 4.29 23.63 11.80
N PRO A 286 4.71 24.36 12.85
CA PRO A 286 3.76 25.08 13.71
C PRO A 286 2.81 25.92 12.85
N GLU A 287 1.56 26.13 13.30
CA GLU A 287 0.64 27.06 12.64
C GLU A 287 1.31 28.45 12.55
N ILE A 288 1.80 28.79 11.37
CA ILE A 288 2.26 30.14 11.05
C ILE A 288 1.06 30.85 10.44
N ASP A 289 0.62 31.89 11.11
CA ASP A 289 -0.57 32.65 10.78
C ASP A 289 -0.32 33.46 9.48
N GLY A 290 -0.75 32.94 8.31
CA GLY A 290 -0.65 33.68 7.05
C GLY A 290 -0.73 32.87 5.74
N THR A 291 -1.38 33.44 4.74
CA THR A 291 -1.53 32.90 3.37
C THR A 291 -0.30 33.09 2.46
N GLU A 292 0.70 33.89 2.87
CA GLU A 292 1.94 34.11 2.09
C GLU A 292 2.90 32.89 2.09
N ASP A 293 2.62 31.88 2.91
CA ASP A 293 3.56 30.81 3.23
C ASP A 293 3.55 29.64 2.22
N ILE A 294 2.39 29.28 1.63
CA ILE A 294 2.30 28.15 0.70
C ILE A 294 3.19 28.36 -0.54
N ALA A 295 3.16 29.56 -1.13
CA ALA A 295 3.98 29.89 -2.29
C ALA A 295 5.48 29.98 -1.94
N ALA A 296 5.85 30.25 -0.68
CA ALA A 296 7.24 30.19 -0.23
C ALA A 296 7.70 28.73 -0.04
N ARG A 297 6.82 27.87 0.49
CA ARG A 297 7.06 26.43 0.66
C ARG A 297 7.21 25.71 -0.68
N GLU A 298 6.34 25.97 -1.64
CA GLU A 298 6.46 25.43 -3.01
C GLU A 298 7.77 25.92 -3.68
N ARG A 299 8.11 27.20 -3.54
CA ARG A 299 9.39 27.73 -4.02
C ARG A 299 10.60 27.02 -3.41
N LEU A 300 10.57 26.69 -2.12
CA LEU A 300 11.63 25.94 -1.43
C LEU A 300 11.72 24.48 -1.89
N LEU A 301 10.59 23.85 -2.21
CA LEU A 301 10.58 22.50 -2.78
C LEU A 301 11.19 22.49 -4.20
N ASP A 302 10.93 23.53 -4.99
CA ASP A 302 11.46 23.69 -6.34
C ASP A 302 12.87 24.32 -6.38
N ASP A 303 13.38 24.80 -5.24
CA ASP A 303 14.68 25.46 -5.16
C ASP A 303 15.82 24.45 -5.35
N THR A 304 16.49 24.57 -6.49
CA THR A 304 17.65 23.73 -6.86
C THR A 304 18.94 24.11 -6.13
N SER A 305 18.95 25.22 -5.37
CA SER A 305 20.12 25.64 -4.58
C SER A 305 20.39 24.77 -3.36
N PHE A 306 19.39 24.01 -2.90
CA PHE A 306 19.58 23.00 -1.85
C PHE A 306 20.07 21.69 -2.48
N PRO A 307 21.29 21.23 -2.11
CA PRO A 307 21.92 20.09 -2.77
C PRO A 307 21.31 18.74 -2.36
N SER A 308 20.41 18.72 -1.38
CA SER A 308 19.68 17.51 -0.99
C SER A 308 18.27 17.79 -0.44
N VAL A 309 17.39 16.78 -0.49
CA VAL A 309 16.07 16.80 0.19
C VAL A 309 16.23 17.06 1.69
N ARG A 310 17.32 16.56 2.29
CA ARG A 310 17.66 16.83 3.69
C ARG A 310 17.88 18.31 3.97
N ASP A 311 18.59 18.99 3.09
CA ASP A 311 18.86 20.42 3.27
C ASP A 311 17.58 21.24 3.09
N LYS A 312 16.71 20.86 2.16
CA LYS A 312 15.37 21.46 2.00
C LYS A 312 14.51 21.31 3.24
N ILE A 313 14.41 20.08 3.77
CA ILE A 313 13.65 19.80 5.00
C ILE A 313 14.25 20.56 6.19
N ALA A 314 15.58 20.55 6.35
CA ALA A 314 16.25 21.27 7.43
C ALA A 314 16.03 22.78 7.34
N ALA A 315 16.06 23.36 6.13
CA ALA A 315 15.77 24.77 5.90
C ALA A 315 14.31 25.12 6.27
N LEU A 316 13.34 24.30 5.83
CA LEU A 316 11.93 24.46 6.21
C LEU A 316 11.74 24.38 7.74
N PHE A 317 12.39 23.43 8.40
CA PHE A 317 12.33 23.33 9.87
C PHE A 317 12.92 24.54 10.58
N ARG A 318 14.04 25.10 10.11
CA ARG A 318 14.64 26.33 10.68
C ARG A 318 13.72 27.53 10.51
N LEU A 319 13.19 27.71 9.29
CA LEU A 319 12.23 28.76 8.94
C LEU A 319 11.03 28.75 9.88
N CYS A 320 10.46 27.57 10.16
CA CYS A 320 9.23 27.49 10.95
C CYS A 320 9.46 27.44 12.46
N MET A 321 10.66 27.11 12.93
CA MET A 321 10.97 27.06 14.36
C MET A 321 11.56 28.36 14.90
N ASN A 322 11.81 29.38 14.05
CA ASN A 322 12.55 30.60 14.42
C ASN A 322 13.89 30.29 15.12
N VAL A 323 14.54 29.19 14.71
CA VAL A 323 15.85 28.81 15.22
C VAL A 323 16.88 29.24 14.17
N GLU A 324 17.60 30.33 14.46
CA GLU A 324 18.82 30.71 13.73
C GLU A 324 19.90 29.63 13.86
#